data_AF-A0A929YND5-F1
#
_entry.id   AF-A0A929YND5-F1
#
_cell.length_a   1.000
_cell.length_b   1.000
_cell.length_c   1.000
_cell.angle_alpha   90.00
_cell.angle_beta   90.00
_cell.angle_gamma   90.00
#
_symmetry.space_group_name_H-M   'P 1'
#
loop_
_entity.id
_entity.type
_entity.pdbx_description
1 polymer ?
#
loop_
_entity_poly.entity_id
_entity_poly.type
_entity_poly.pdbx_seq_one_letter_code
_entity_poly.pdbx_strand_id
1 'polypeptide(L)'
;MIDINNQSIENSEVTTKRFNIKSFIIVLNYFLTPILFFIIVGLLFRFTLIDEIIFDLQIVKNFFVNNPSLVENDEVFTKFVSSILGSIATILTFVIALLIYKDRKDSISIKKTEFSIAKLILIGVGLGIIMILWNFVISYVYSIIGLDFRSGNTESIAESLKYNKLLIFNLLVSAPIGEEIAFKYGIFTFLHEIFQNKGKLLKIFLPAFVSAFVFGIIHDGLYLIPLYFVPSFIGCLIYEKTKSLFPCILGHFINNLIAFLAMLYN
;
A
#
# COMPACT_ATOMS: atom_id res chain seq x y z
N MET A 1 7.26 12.49 61.54
CA MET A 1 8.39 12.05 60.68
C MET A 1 7.73 11.50 59.42
N ILE A 2 7.78 12.25 58.33
CA ILE A 2 7.06 11.95 57.09
C ILE A 2 8.05 11.18 56.21
N ASP A 3 7.81 9.89 56.00
CA ASP A 3 8.59 9.08 55.06
C ASP A 3 8.09 9.36 53.64
N ILE A 4 8.80 10.25 52.95
CA ILE A 4 8.67 10.51 51.52
C ILE A 4 9.55 9.50 50.80
N ASN A 5 9.04 8.29 50.58
CA ASN A 5 9.58 7.41 49.54
C ASN A 5 8.77 7.60 48.26
N ASN A 6 9.00 8.75 47.64
CA ASN A 6 8.67 9.00 46.23
C ASN A 6 9.70 8.24 45.37
N GLN A 7 9.55 6.92 45.27
CA GLN A 7 10.13 6.20 44.14
C GLN A 7 9.23 6.47 42.93
N SER A 8 9.48 7.59 42.27
CA SER A 8 9.08 7.78 40.88
C SER A 8 9.69 6.62 40.10
N ILE A 9 8.84 5.68 39.71
CA ILE A 9 9.14 4.71 38.66
C ILE A 9 9.39 5.56 37.41
N GLU A 10 10.65 5.90 37.18
CA GLU A 10 11.10 6.31 35.86
C GLU A 10 10.76 5.13 34.96
N ASN A 11 9.67 5.28 34.21
CA ASN A 11 9.45 4.51 33.00
C ASN A 11 10.72 4.71 32.17
N SER A 12 11.62 3.74 32.20
CA SER A 12 12.80 3.73 31.34
C SER A 12 12.28 3.80 29.92
N GLU A 13 12.26 5.00 29.33
CA GLU A 13 11.88 5.20 27.95
C GLU A 13 12.83 4.34 27.13
N VAL A 14 12.32 3.23 26.59
CA VAL A 14 13.06 2.39 25.66
C VAL A 14 13.39 3.29 24.48
N THR A 15 14.62 3.80 24.45
CA THR A 15 15.12 4.67 23.41
C THR A 15 15.45 3.79 22.22
N THR A 16 14.49 3.70 21.30
CA THR A 16 14.71 3.09 19.99
C THR A 16 15.68 3.95 19.17
N LYS A 17 16.32 3.35 18.17
CA LYS A 17 17.23 4.12 17.30
C LYS A 17 16.40 5.17 16.55
N ARG A 18 16.77 6.45 16.70
CA ARG A 18 16.15 7.57 15.95
C ARG A 18 16.08 7.33 14.44
N PHE A 19 17.06 6.59 13.90
CA PHE A 19 17.05 6.15 12.51
C PHE A 19 16.66 4.68 12.42
N ASN A 20 15.42 4.41 11.99
CA ASN A 20 14.94 3.06 11.76
C ASN A 20 15.30 2.61 10.33
N ILE A 21 16.36 1.80 10.23
CA ILE A 21 16.85 1.34 8.93
C ILE A 21 15.87 0.39 8.21
N LYS A 22 15.08 -0.39 8.95
CA LYS A 22 14.13 -1.33 8.35
C LYS A 22 12.97 -0.58 7.67
N SER A 23 12.45 0.46 8.32
CA SER A 23 11.41 1.29 7.70
C SER A 23 11.94 2.01 6.45
N PHE A 24 13.17 2.53 6.50
CA PHE A 24 13.83 3.13 5.33
C PHE A 24 14.00 2.14 4.17
N ILE A 25 14.49 0.92 4.43
CA ILE A 25 14.63 -0.12 3.41
C ILE A 25 13.26 -0.52 2.83
N ILE A 26 12.20 -0.55 3.64
CA ILE A 26 10.84 -0.82 3.15
C ILE A 26 10.36 0.26 2.17
N VAL A 27 10.67 1.53 2.43
CA VAL A 27 10.38 2.62 1.47
C VAL A 27 11.15 2.41 0.17
N LEU A 28 12.45 2.11 0.25
CA LEU A 28 13.26 1.82 -0.94
C LEU A 28 12.73 0.62 -1.73
N ASN A 29 12.36 -0.47 -1.04
CA ASN A 29 11.78 -1.64 -1.67
C ASN A 29 10.49 -1.29 -2.43
N TYR A 30 9.60 -0.49 -1.84
CA TYR A 30 8.34 -0.11 -2.47
C TYR A 30 8.55 0.60 -3.82
N PHE A 31 9.53 1.51 -3.90
CA PHE A 31 9.78 2.29 -5.12
C PHE A 31 10.77 1.64 -6.09
N LEU A 32 11.80 0.97 -5.60
CA LEU A 32 12.91 0.48 -6.42
C LEU A 32 12.70 -0.95 -6.92
N THR A 33 12.05 -1.83 -6.15
CA THR A 33 11.87 -3.23 -6.55
C THR A 33 11.12 -3.38 -7.86
N PRO A 34 9.99 -2.67 -8.11
CA PRO A 34 9.32 -2.75 -9.41
C PRO A 34 10.22 -2.27 -10.56
N ILE A 35 10.94 -1.16 -10.37
CA ILE A 35 11.84 -0.59 -11.40
C ILE A 35 12.95 -1.59 -11.73
N LEU A 36 13.62 -2.12 -10.71
CA LEU A 36 14.68 -3.11 -10.89
C LEU A 36 14.16 -4.39 -11.54
N PHE A 37 12.96 -4.84 -11.17
CA PHE A 37 12.31 -5.98 -11.80
C PHE A 37 12.11 -5.75 -13.31
N PHE A 38 11.54 -4.61 -13.70
CA PHE A 38 11.34 -4.29 -15.12
C PHE A 38 12.66 -4.14 -15.89
N ILE A 39 13.71 -3.56 -15.28
CA ILE A 39 15.04 -3.49 -15.90
C ILE A 39 15.60 -4.89 -16.13
N ILE A 40 15.56 -5.76 -15.11
CA ILE A 40 16.10 -7.13 -15.22
C ILE A 40 15.33 -7.92 -16.27
N VAL A 41 14.00 -7.89 -16.24
CA VAL A 41 13.16 -8.56 -17.24
C VAL A 41 13.45 -8.02 -18.64
N GLY A 42 13.52 -6.71 -18.82
CA GLY A 42 13.83 -6.10 -20.11
C GLY A 42 15.21 -6.48 -20.65
N LEU A 43 16.22 -6.60 -19.78
CA LEU A 43 17.55 -7.08 -20.15
C LEU A 43 17.53 -8.56 -20.55
N LEU A 44 16.81 -9.40 -19.80
CA LEU A 44 16.65 -10.82 -20.12
C LEU A 44 16.03 -11.01 -21.50
N PHE A 45 14.89 -10.36 -21.78
CA PHE A 45 14.24 -10.43 -23.09
C PHE A 45 15.10 -9.88 -24.23
N ARG A 46 15.99 -8.91 -23.95
CA ARG A 46 16.90 -8.35 -24.97
C ARG A 46 18.09 -9.25 -25.30
N PHE A 47 18.66 -9.91 -24.29
CA PHE A 47 19.97 -10.56 -24.39
C PHE A 47 19.90 -12.10 -24.38
N THR A 48 18.71 -12.69 -24.33
CA THR A 48 18.53 -14.14 -24.26
C THR A 48 17.37 -14.59 -25.16
N LEU A 49 17.34 -15.88 -25.52
CA LEU A 49 16.22 -16.54 -26.22
C LEU A 49 15.07 -16.92 -25.26
N ILE A 50 14.91 -16.18 -24.15
CA ILE A 50 13.93 -16.53 -23.10
C ILE A 50 12.50 -16.42 -23.62
N ASP A 51 12.22 -15.46 -24.50
CA ASP A 51 10.94 -15.34 -25.17
C ASP A 51 10.63 -16.59 -25.99
N GLU A 52 11.54 -17.03 -26.87
CA GLU A 52 11.38 -18.25 -27.67
C GLU A 52 11.10 -19.46 -26.77
N ILE A 53 11.88 -19.64 -25.69
CA ILE A 53 11.70 -20.74 -24.74
C ILE A 53 10.33 -20.67 -24.06
N ILE A 54 9.89 -19.49 -23.60
CA ILE A 54 8.60 -19.30 -22.91
C ILE A 54 7.45 -19.60 -23.87
N PHE A 55 7.49 -19.05 -25.09
CA PHE A 55 6.44 -19.29 -26.08
C PHE A 55 6.42 -20.72 -26.59
N ASP A 56 7.54 -21.45 -26.50
CA ASP A 56 7.59 -22.86 -26.84
C ASP A 56 6.98 -23.80 -25.80
N LEU A 57 6.78 -23.35 -24.56
CA LEU A 57 6.12 -24.14 -23.53
C LEU A 57 4.68 -24.47 -23.93
N GLN A 58 4.34 -25.76 -23.90
CA GLN A 58 3.01 -26.25 -24.30
C GLN A 58 1.87 -25.56 -23.53
N ILE A 59 2.09 -25.24 -22.26
CA ILE A 59 1.09 -24.55 -21.42
C ILE A 59 0.80 -23.13 -21.93
N VAL A 60 1.84 -22.42 -22.42
CA VAL A 60 1.73 -21.07 -22.97
C VAL A 60 1.05 -21.12 -24.33
N LYS A 61 1.43 -22.07 -25.20
CA LYS A 61 0.75 -22.34 -26.47
C LYS A 61 -0.75 -22.61 -26.25
N ASN A 62 -1.09 -23.54 -25.35
CA ASN A 62 -2.48 -23.87 -25.04
C ASN A 62 -3.25 -22.68 -24.45
N PHE A 63 -2.59 -21.82 -23.66
CA PHE A 63 -3.21 -20.62 -23.12
C PHE A 63 -3.63 -19.65 -24.24
N PHE A 64 -2.72 -19.33 -25.17
CA PHE A 64 -3.03 -18.40 -26.26
C PHE A 64 -4.00 -18.98 -27.29
N VAL A 65 -3.96 -20.29 -27.55
CA VAL A 65 -4.97 -20.97 -28.40
C VAL A 65 -6.38 -20.79 -27.83
N ASN A 66 -6.53 -20.83 -26.50
CA ASN A 66 -7.82 -20.62 -25.84
C ASN A 66 -8.19 -19.13 -25.64
N ASN A 67 -7.26 -18.21 -25.89
CA ASN A 67 -7.44 -16.76 -25.72
C ASN A 67 -6.88 -16.00 -26.94
N PRO A 68 -7.38 -16.26 -28.16
CA PRO A 68 -6.79 -15.74 -29.39
C PRO A 68 -6.78 -14.20 -29.46
N SER A 69 -7.79 -13.55 -28.87
CA SER A 69 -7.89 -12.09 -28.81
C SER A 69 -6.70 -11.40 -28.12
N LEU A 70 -5.91 -12.12 -27.31
CA LEU A 70 -4.73 -11.57 -26.64
C LEU A 70 -3.52 -11.41 -27.57
N VAL A 71 -3.49 -12.10 -28.71
CA VAL A 71 -2.38 -12.11 -29.66
C VAL A 71 -2.76 -11.56 -31.05
N GLU A 72 -4.04 -11.26 -31.26
CA GLU A 72 -4.54 -10.64 -32.50
C GLU A 72 -4.13 -9.15 -32.64
N ASN A 73 -3.79 -8.49 -31.54
CA ASN A 73 -3.43 -7.08 -31.51
C ASN A 73 -2.20 -6.85 -30.61
N ASP A 74 -1.13 -6.28 -31.17
CA ASP A 74 0.12 -5.98 -30.47
C ASP A 74 -0.07 -5.10 -29.23
N GLU A 75 -1.02 -4.16 -29.26
CA GLU A 75 -1.34 -3.30 -28.13
C GLU A 75 -1.97 -4.12 -26.99
N VAL A 76 -2.94 -4.99 -27.32
CA VAL A 76 -3.61 -5.86 -26.34
C VAL A 76 -2.60 -6.84 -25.74
N PHE A 77 -1.75 -7.42 -26.58
CA PHE A 77 -0.67 -8.30 -26.15
C PHE A 77 0.28 -7.58 -25.17
N THR A 78 0.71 -6.37 -25.53
CA THR A 78 1.60 -5.55 -24.70
C THR A 78 0.96 -5.19 -23.36
N LYS A 79 -0.32 -4.82 -23.36
CA LYS A 79 -1.09 -4.53 -22.13
C LYS A 79 -1.20 -5.76 -21.24
N PHE A 80 -1.50 -6.92 -21.82
CA PHE A 80 -1.56 -8.19 -21.09
C PHE A 80 -0.22 -8.52 -20.44
N VAL A 81 0.88 -8.54 -21.21
CA VAL A 81 2.22 -8.86 -20.70
C VAL A 81 2.65 -7.86 -19.61
N SER A 82 2.45 -6.56 -19.86
CA SER A 82 2.79 -5.51 -18.90
C SER A 82 2.00 -5.65 -17.60
N SER A 83 0.72 -6.01 -17.67
CA SER A 83 -0.12 -6.26 -16.50
C SER A 83 0.37 -7.46 -15.67
N ILE A 84 0.74 -8.56 -16.34
CA ILE A 84 1.28 -9.76 -15.69
C ILE A 84 2.61 -9.44 -15.01
N LEU A 85 3.54 -8.80 -15.73
CA LEU A 85 4.85 -8.40 -15.18
C LEU A 85 4.68 -7.43 -14.00
N GLY A 86 3.79 -6.45 -14.12
CA GLY A 86 3.45 -5.53 -13.04
C GLY A 86 2.90 -6.28 -11.82
N SER A 87 2.03 -7.27 -12.03
CA SER A 87 1.47 -8.07 -10.93
C SER A 87 2.55 -8.86 -10.20
N ILE A 88 3.47 -9.49 -10.94
CA ILE A 88 4.63 -10.20 -10.37
C ILE A 88 5.51 -9.23 -9.58
N ALA A 89 5.80 -8.04 -10.13
CA ALA A 89 6.59 -7.02 -9.46
C ALA A 89 5.97 -6.58 -8.14
N THR A 90 4.65 -6.35 -8.10
CA THR A 90 3.93 -5.99 -6.86
C THR A 90 3.96 -7.13 -5.85
N ILE A 91 3.78 -8.39 -6.26
CA ILE A 91 3.88 -9.56 -5.37
C ILE A 91 5.30 -9.67 -4.80
N LEU A 92 6.33 -9.48 -5.62
CA LEU A 92 7.72 -9.50 -5.18
C LEU A 92 7.99 -8.39 -4.15
N THR A 93 7.56 -7.16 -4.44
CA THR A 93 7.65 -6.02 -3.51
C THR A 93 6.95 -6.32 -2.18
N PHE A 94 5.75 -6.91 -2.23
CA PHE A 94 4.98 -7.33 -1.06
C PHE A 94 5.71 -8.40 -0.23
N VAL A 95 6.23 -9.45 -0.87
CA VAL A 95 6.95 -10.54 -0.18
C VAL A 95 8.21 -9.99 0.50
N ILE A 96 8.99 -9.16 -0.20
CA ILE A 96 10.19 -8.54 0.39
C ILE A 96 9.80 -7.65 1.58
N ALA A 97 8.72 -6.87 1.46
CA ALA A 97 8.22 -6.04 2.55
C ALA A 97 7.84 -6.88 3.78
N LEU A 98 7.15 -8.01 3.60
CA LEU A 98 6.81 -8.93 4.70
C LEU A 98 8.06 -9.50 5.39
N LEU A 99 9.07 -9.90 4.61
CA LEU A 99 10.31 -10.44 5.14
C LEU A 99 11.07 -9.42 5.99
N ILE A 100 11.14 -8.16 5.56
CA ILE A 100 11.78 -7.09 6.32
C ILE A 100 10.96 -6.76 7.59
N TYR A 101 9.63 -6.75 7.45
CA TYR A 101 8.68 -6.35 8.48
C TYR A 101 8.61 -7.30 9.69
N LYS A 102 8.72 -8.62 9.45
CA LYS A 102 8.48 -9.69 10.44
C LYS A 102 9.12 -9.45 11.82
N ASP A 103 10.33 -8.91 11.85
CA ASP A 103 11.12 -8.71 13.08
C ASP A 103 11.45 -7.23 13.34
N ARG A 104 10.53 -6.33 13.05
CA ARG A 104 10.69 -4.90 13.32
C ARG A 104 10.81 -4.59 14.82
N LYS A 105 11.62 -3.60 15.16
CA LYS A 105 11.79 -3.06 16.51
C LYS A 105 11.85 -1.54 16.42
N ASP A 106 10.76 -0.89 16.80
CA ASP A 106 10.56 0.56 16.74
C ASP A 106 9.63 1.00 17.88
N SER A 107 9.52 2.31 18.11
CA SER A 107 8.80 2.85 19.26
C SER A 107 7.29 2.56 19.24
N ILE A 108 6.75 2.20 18.07
CA ILE A 108 5.36 1.78 17.89
C ILE A 108 5.25 0.28 18.12
N SER A 109 6.06 -0.55 17.45
CA SER A 109 5.94 -2.02 17.49
C SER A 109 6.32 -2.67 18.82
N ILE A 110 7.24 -2.07 19.58
CA ILE A 110 7.61 -2.56 20.92
C ILE A 110 6.45 -2.39 21.90
N LYS A 111 5.59 -1.39 21.67
CA LYS A 111 4.36 -1.20 22.44
C LYS A 111 3.29 -2.09 21.83
N LYS A 112 3.04 -3.25 22.44
CA LYS A 112 1.96 -4.14 22.00
C LYS A 112 0.61 -3.40 22.04
N THR A 113 -0.29 -3.78 21.13
CA THR A 113 -1.64 -3.23 21.13
C THR A 113 -2.38 -3.61 22.41
N GLU A 114 -3.04 -2.62 23.03
CA GLU A 114 -3.93 -2.82 24.18
C GLU A 114 -5.39 -3.07 23.74
N PHE A 115 -5.66 -2.99 22.44
CA PHE A 115 -7.00 -3.14 21.89
C PHE A 115 -7.31 -4.62 21.64
N SER A 116 -8.52 -5.05 22.01
CA SER A 116 -8.99 -6.40 21.67
C SER A 116 -9.16 -6.55 20.15
N ILE A 117 -9.09 -7.79 19.67
CA ILE A 117 -9.27 -8.13 18.25
C ILE A 117 -10.61 -7.59 17.72
N ALA A 118 -11.70 -7.74 18.48
CA ALA A 118 -13.01 -7.21 18.11
C ALA A 118 -12.99 -5.68 17.91
N LYS A 119 -12.29 -4.94 18.78
CA LYS A 119 -12.15 -3.49 18.66
C LYS A 119 -11.28 -3.09 17.46
N LEU A 120 -10.22 -3.85 17.17
CA LEU A 120 -9.40 -3.65 15.98
C LEU A 120 -10.19 -3.90 14.68
N ILE A 121 -11.03 -4.94 14.65
CA ILE A 121 -11.95 -5.23 13.54
C ILE A 121 -12.92 -4.06 13.35
N LEU A 122 -13.56 -3.59 14.44
CA LEU A 122 -14.50 -2.47 14.36
C LEU A 122 -13.85 -1.19 13.83
N ILE A 123 -12.62 -0.88 14.27
CA ILE A 123 -11.85 0.26 13.76
C ILE A 123 -11.55 0.07 12.27
N GLY A 124 -11.15 -1.12 11.84
CA GLY A 124 -10.85 -1.40 10.43
C GLY A 124 -12.08 -1.29 9.53
N VAL A 125 -13.21 -1.87 9.94
CA VAL A 125 -14.50 -1.71 9.24
C VAL A 125 -14.90 -0.24 9.18
N GLY A 126 -14.77 0.49 10.30
CA GLY A 126 -15.04 1.93 10.35
C GLY A 126 -14.17 2.72 9.38
N LEU A 127 -12.88 2.41 9.28
CA LEU A 127 -11.98 3.04 8.31
C LEU A 127 -12.41 2.74 6.86
N GLY A 128 -12.77 1.49 6.54
CA GLY A 128 -13.27 1.13 5.21
C GLY A 128 -14.54 1.90 4.84
N ILE A 129 -15.50 2.04 5.76
CA ILE A 129 -16.70 2.85 5.57
C ILE A 129 -16.33 4.32 5.32
N ILE A 130 -15.41 4.89 6.11
CA ILE A 130 -14.94 6.26 5.91
C ILE A 130 -14.33 6.44 4.52
N MET A 131 -13.52 5.49 4.05
CA MET A 131 -12.92 5.54 2.70
C MET A 131 -14.00 5.57 1.61
N ILE A 132 -15.02 4.72 1.72
CA ILE A 132 -16.13 4.66 0.76
C ILE A 132 -16.93 5.97 0.78
N LEU A 133 -17.30 6.47 1.96
CA LEU A 133 -18.03 7.74 2.09
C LEU A 133 -17.20 8.92 1.57
N TRP A 134 -15.89 8.89 1.77
CA TRP A 134 -14.98 9.92 1.29
C TRP A 134 -14.93 10.03 -0.23
N ASN A 135 -15.05 8.91 -0.95
CA ASN A 135 -15.16 8.92 -2.42
C ASN A 135 -16.36 9.77 -2.88
N PHE A 136 -17.53 9.60 -2.25
CA PHE A 136 -18.72 10.40 -2.57
C PHE A 136 -18.52 11.88 -2.24
N VAL A 137 -17.87 12.20 -1.13
CA VAL A 137 -17.56 13.59 -0.76
C VAL A 137 -16.68 14.25 -1.81
N ILE A 138 -15.57 13.61 -2.21
CA ILE A 138 -14.66 14.18 -3.22
C ILE A 138 -15.33 14.28 -4.58
N SER A 139 -16.07 13.27 -4.99
CA SER A 139 -16.84 13.30 -6.25
C SER A 139 -17.81 14.48 -6.30
N TYR A 140 -18.56 14.71 -5.21
CA TYR A 140 -19.48 15.83 -5.10
C TYR A 140 -18.76 17.18 -5.08
N VAL A 141 -17.67 17.31 -4.30
CA VAL A 141 -16.87 18.54 -4.25
C VAL A 141 -16.32 18.87 -5.62
N TYR A 142 -15.76 17.90 -6.34
CA TYR A 142 -15.20 18.11 -7.68
C TYR A 142 -16.26 18.60 -8.65
N SER A 143 -17.44 17.98 -8.62
CA SER A 143 -18.57 18.44 -9.44
C SER A 143 -18.96 19.91 -9.17
N ILE A 144 -18.98 20.35 -7.90
CA ILE A 144 -19.32 21.75 -7.56
C ILE A 144 -18.28 22.75 -8.08
N ILE A 145 -17.00 22.39 -8.03
CA ILE A 145 -15.90 23.28 -8.46
C ILE A 145 -15.54 23.13 -9.95
N GLY A 146 -16.37 22.42 -10.73
CA GLY A 146 -16.19 22.25 -12.17
C GLY A 146 -15.03 21.32 -12.55
N LEU A 147 -14.69 20.37 -11.68
CA LEU A 147 -13.66 19.36 -11.88
C LEU A 147 -14.27 17.97 -12.12
N ASP A 148 -13.61 17.17 -12.97
CA ASP A 148 -14.02 15.81 -13.24
C ASP A 148 -13.46 14.83 -12.21
N PHE A 149 -14.32 14.07 -11.55
CA PHE A 149 -13.88 13.00 -10.67
C PHE A 149 -13.59 11.72 -11.47
N ARG A 150 -12.35 11.58 -11.95
CA ARG A 150 -11.87 10.40 -12.69
C ARG A 150 -10.49 9.98 -12.23
N SER A 151 -10.36 8.72 -11.78
CA SER A 151 -9.09 8.13 -11.35
C SER A 151 -8.52 7.28 -12.48
N GLY A 152 -7.39 7.72 -13.03
CA GLY A 152 -6.65 6.97 -14.05
C GLY A 152 -6.10 5.66 -13.50
N ASN A 153 -5.75 5.61 -12.22
CA ASN A 153 -5.39 4.37 -11.54
C ASN A 153 -6.55 3.36 -11.54
N THR A 154 -7.75 3.80 -11.18
CA THR A 154 -8.95 2.95 -11.15
C THR A 154 -9.32 2.44 -12.55
N GLU A 155 -9.29 3.33 -13.55
CA GLU A 155 -9.54 2.98 -14.96
C GLU A 155 -8.51 1.96 -15.48
N SER A 156 -7.22 2.16 -15.18
CA SER A 156 -6.13 1.25 -15.57
C SER A 156 -6.24 -0.14 -14.93
N ILE A 157 -6.62 -0.21 -13.66
CA ILE A 157 -6.90 -1.48 -12.97
C ILE A 157 -8.08 -2.19 -13.62
N ALA A 158 -9.18 -1.48 -13.87
CA ALA A 158 -10.38 -2.04 -14.51
C ALA A 158 -10.08 -2.58 -15.91
N GLU A 159 -9.28 -1.87 -16.71
CA GLU A 159 -8.85 -2.34 -18.03
C GLU A 159 -7.97 -3.59 -17.91
N SER A 160 -7.00 -3.59 -16.99
CA SER A 160 -6.07 -4.71 -16.77
C SER A 160 -6.76 -6.00 -16.30
N LEU A 161 -7.83 -5.88 -15.51
CA LEU A 161 -8.62 -7.03 -15.03
C LEU A 161 -9.27 -7.83 -16.16
N LYS A 162 -9.48 -7.24 -17.34
CA LYS A 162 -10.01 -7.93 -18.52
C LYS A 162 -9.09 -9.08 -18.98
N TYR A 163 -7.79 -8.97 -18.73
CA TYR A 163 -6.79 -9.90 -19.25
C TYR A 163 -5.97 -10.60 -18.16
N ASN A 164 -5.92 -10.03 -16.94
CA ASN A 164 -5.07 -10.53 -15.87
C ASN A 164 -5.85 -10.76 -14.57
N LYS A 165 -6.21 -12.03 -14.31
CA LYS A 165 -6.90 -12.44 -13.07
C LYS A 165 -5.99 -12.43 -11.84
N LEU A 166 -4.67 -12.50 -11.99
CA LEU A 166 -3.72 -12.39 -10.87
C LEU A 166 -3.85 -11.03 -10.18
N LEU A 167 -4.22 -9.99 -10.93
CA LEU A 167 -4.44 -8.64 -10.43
C LEU A 167 -5.51 -8.58 -9.33
N ILE A 168 -6.46 -9.52 -9.27
CA ILE A 168 -7.45 -9.61 -8.17
C ILE A 168 -6.75 -9.87 -6.83
N PHE A 169 -5.79 -10.81 -6.81
CA PHE A 169 -4.99 -11.06 -5.61
C PHE A 169 -4.17 -9.82 -5.24
N ASN A 170 -3.63 -9.11 -6.24
CA ASN A 170 -2.89 -7.90 -5.99
C ASN A 170 -3.76 -6.81 -5.37
N LEU A 171 -4.90 -6.51 -5.99
CA LEU A 171 -5.85 -5.49 -5.57
C LEU A 171 -6.39 -5.73 -4.15
N LEU A 172 -6.68 -6.99 -3.81
CA LEU A 172 -7.32 -7.34 -2.55
C LEU A 172 -6.32 -7.71 -1.44
N VAL A 173 -5.12 -8.20 -1.77
CA VAL A 173 -4.20 -8.74 -0.76
C VAL A 173 -2.85 -8.08 -0.81
N SER A 174 -2.11 -8.22 -1.91
CA SER A 174 -0.69 -7.80 -1.92
C SER A 174 -0.55 -6.28 -1.83
N ALA A 175 -1.39 -5.52 -2.54
CA ALA A 175 -1.35 -4.06 -2.52
C ALA A 175 -1.82 -3.51 -1.17
N PRO A 176 -3.01 -3.86 -0.62
CA PRO A 176 -3.41 -3.39 0.71
C PRO A 176 -2.37 -3.70 1.79
N ILE A 177 -1.84 -4.92 1.87
CA ILE A 177 -0.84 -5.23 2.90
C ILE A 177 0.49 -4.52 2.63
N GLY A 178 0.97 -4.56 1.39
CA GLY A 178 2.25 -3.98 0.98
C GLY A 178 2.29 -2.46 1.16
N GLU A 179 1.22 -1.76 0.78
CA GLU A 179 1.09 -0.32 0.93
C GLU A 179 0.94 0.09 2.40
N GLU A 180 0.14 -0.61 3.19
CA GLU A 180 0.06 -0.31 4.62
C GLU A 180 1.43 -0.49 5.31
N ILE A 181 2.22 -1.50 4.92
CA ILE A 181 3.59 -1.65 5.38
C ILE A 181 4.48 -0.51 4.87
N ALA A 182 4.44 -0.18 3.58
CA ALA A 182 5.31 0.84 2.97
C ALA A 182 5.06 2.25 3.52
N PHE A 183 3.79 2.63 3.69
CA PHE A 183 3.42 3.98 4.09
C PHE A 183 3.38 4.12 5.61
N LYS A 184 2.73 3.20 6.33
CA LYS A 184 2.56 3.35 7.78
C LYS A 184 3.80 2.84 8.52
N TYR A 185 4.31 1.65 8.17
CA TYR A 185 5.58 1.20 8.75
C TYR A 185 6.81 1.83 8.09
N GLY A 186 6.82 2.07 6.78
CA GLY A 186 7.96 2.71 6.11
C GLY A 186 8.03 4.21 6.39
N ILE A 187 7.31 5.02 5.60
CA ILE A 187 7.43 6.48 5.63
C ILE A 187 7.05 7.07 7.00
N PHE A 188 5.85 6.75 7.50
CA PHE A 188 5.35 7.30 8.75
C PHE A 188 6.24 6.91 9.93
N THR A 189 6.54 5.62 10.14
CA THR A 189 7.38 5.21 11.28
C THR A 189 8.80 5.73 11.15
N PHE A 190 9.38 5.79 9.94
CA PHE A 190 10.71 6.36 9.74
C PHE A 190 10.80 7.81 10.27
N LEU A 191 9.86 8.66 9.88
CA LEU A 191 9.81 10.05 10.35
C LEU A 191 9.39 10.15 11.82
N HIS A 192 8.50 9.27 12.29
CA HIS A 192 8.10 9.18 13.69
C HIS A 192 9.28 8.94 14.63
N GLU A 193 10.20 8.04 14.25
CA GLU A 193 11.43 7.75 15.01
C GLU A 193 12.41 8.92 15.00
N ILE A 194 12.56 9.62 13.86
CA ILE A 194 13.41 10.82 13.76
C ILE A 194 12.93 11.91 14.73
N PHE A 195 11.61 12.09 14.83
CA PHE A 195 10.98 13.12 15.66
C PHE A 195 10.44 12.60 17.00
N GLN A 196 10.89 11.43 17.46
CA GLN A 196 10.33 10.71 18.63
C GLN A 196 10.27 11.56 19.91
N ASN A 197 11.25 12.45 20.11
CA ASN A 197 11.40 13.30 21.30
C ASN A 197 10.86 14.73 21.08
N LYS A 198 10.03 14.94 20.05
CA LYS A 198 9.40 16.23 19.73
C LYS A 198 7.91 16.20 20.07
N GLY A 199 7.26 17.37 20.04
CA GLY A 199 5.82 17.49 20.26
C GLY A 199 4.98 16.76 19.21
N LYS A 200 3.69 16.53 19.51
CA LYS A 200 2.77 15.76 18.65
C LYS A 200 2.73 16.22 17.19
N LEU A 201 2.89 17.53 16.95
CA LEU A 201 2.96 18.10 15.60
C LEU A 201 4.08 17.46 14.76
N LEU A 202 5.31 17.44 15.28
CA LEU A 202 6.47 16.89 14.57
C LEU A 202 6.55 15.36 14.68
N LYS A 203 6.10 14.78 15.79
CA LYS A 203 6.17 13.34 16.03
C LYS A 203 5.10 12.54 15.28
N ILE A 204 3.90 13.08 15.12
CA ILE A 204 2.75 12.32 14.60
C ILE A 204 2.19 12.98 13.34
N PHE A 205 1.79 14.25 13.44
CA PHE A 205 1.03 14.89 12.37
C PHE A 205 1.87 15.16 11.12
N LEU A 206 3.11 15.63 11.27
CA LEU A 206 4.02 15.83 10.14
C LEU A 206 4.37 14.49 9.45
N PRO A 207 4.78 13.42 10.15
CA PRO A 207 4.95 12.10 9.55
C PRO A 207 3.71 11.57 8.82
N ALA A 208 2.53 11.72 9.44
CA ALA A 208 1.27 11.28 8.84
C ALA A 208 0.95 12.08 7.57
N PHE A 209 1.18 13.41 7.61
CA PHE A 209 1.02 14.29 6.46
C PHE A 209 1.93 13.87 5.31
N VAL A 210 3.23 13.69 5.56
CA VAL A 210 4.20 13.30 4.53
C VAL A 210 3.85 11.94 3.94
N SER A 211 3.54 10.95 4.78
CA SER A 211 3.12 9.63 4.31
C SER A 211 1.87 9.68 3.46
N ALA A 212 0.84 10.40 3.88
CA ALA A 212 -0.43 10.52 3.16
C ALA A 212 -0.29 11.30 1.85
N PHE A 213 0.54 12.34 1.84
CA PHE A 213 0.80 13.15 0.66
C PHE A 213 1.56 12.37 -0.42
N VAL A 214 2.63 11.66 -0.03
CA VAL A 214 3.35 10.78 -0.95
C VAL A 214 2.43 9.68 -1.48
N PHE A 215 1.60 9.09 -0.61
CA PHE A 215 0.60 8.11 -1.02
C PHE A 215 -0.33 8.66 -2.10
N GLY A 216 -0.90 9.85 -1.92
CA GLY A 216 -1.81 10.44 -2.92
C GLY A 216 -1.13 10.77 -4.25
N ILE A 217 0.08 11.31 -4.22
CA ILE A 217 0.82 11.67 -5.43
C ILE A 217 1.07 10.47 -6.33
N ILE A 218 1.43 9.33 -5.75
CA ILE A 218 1.85 8.16 -6.55
C ILE A 218 0.68 7.40 -7.18
N HIS A 219 -0.56 7.65 -6.74
CA HIS A 219 -1.75 6.96 -7.27
C HIS A 219 -2.33 7.69 -8.48
N ASP A 220 -2.63 8.99 -8.36
CA ASP A 220 -3.27 9.76 -9.44
C ASP A 220 -2.68 11.19 -9.55
N GLY A 221 -1.40 11.33 -9.19
CA GLY A 221 -0.70 12.61 -9.26
C GLY A 221 -1.27 13.66 -8.31
N LEU A 222 -1.00 14.93 -8.62
CA LEU A 222 -1.46 16.04 -7.79
C LEU A 222 -2.98 16.22 -7.80
N TYR A 223 -3.64 15.78 -8.88
CA TYR A 223 -5.04 16.08 -9.15
C TYR A 223 -6.00 15.40 -8.19
N LEU A 224 -5.71 14.17 -7.74
CA LEU A 224 -6.57 13.43 -6.81
C LEU A 224 -5.96 13.24 -5.41
N ILE A 225 -4.94 14.03 -5.03
CA ILE A 225 -4.38 13.98 -3.67
C ILE A 225 -5.49 13.98 -2.59
N PRO A 226 -6.52 14.85 -2.63
CA PRO A 226 -7.53 14.89 -1.58
C PRO A 226 -8.25 13.54 -1.36
N LEU A 227 -8.42 12.74 -2.42
CA LEU A 227 -9.06 11.42 -2.34
C LEU A 227 -8.26 10.45 -1.48
N TYR A 228 -6.95 10.38 -1.70
CA TYR A 228 -6.05 9.44 -1.06
C TYR A 228 -5.49 9.94 0.28
N PHE A 229 -5.29 11.25 0.39
CA PHE A 229 -4.63 11.89 1.52
C PHE A 229 -5.38 11.66 2.82
N VAL A 230 -6.68 11.98 2.86
CA VAL A 230 -7.48 11.92 4.10
C VAL A 230 -7.53 10.50 4.69
N PRO A 231 -7.91 9.45 3.96
CA PRO A 231 -7.94 8.11 4.54
C PRO A 231 -6.54 7.60 4.92
N SER A 232 -5.50 7.91 4.14
CA SER A 232 -4.12 7.53 4.47
C SER A 232 -3.60 8.22 5.73
N PHE A 233 -3.94 9.51 5.91
CA PHE A 233 -3.61 10.28 7.10
C PHE A 233 -4.32 9.72 8.34
N ILE A 234 -5.63 9.46 8.24
CA ILE A 234 -6.40 8.82 9.32
C ILE A 234 -5.82 7.44 9.66
N GLY A 235 -5.45 6.66 8.64
CA GLY A 235 -4.78 5.36 8.81
C GLY A 235 -3.47 5.46 9.60
N CYS A 236 -2.65 6.50 9.38
CA CYS A 236 -1.45 6.74 10.18
C CYS A 236 -1.79 7.03 11.65
N LEU A 237 -2.85 7.80 11.92
CA LEU A 237 -3.30 8.08 13.29
C LEU A 237 -3.86 6.83 13.97
N ILE A 238 -4.60 5.99 13.24
CA ILE A 238 -5.09 4.70 13.73
C ILE A 238 -3.92 3.78 14.05
N TYR A 239 -2.93 3.70 13.18
CA TYR A 239 -1.74 2.88 13.40
C TYR A 239 -0.95 3.36 14.63
N GLU A 240 -0.75 4.68 14.77
CA GLU A 240 -0.12 5.27 15.94
C GLU A 240 -0.90 4.93 17.21
N LYS A 241 -2.23 5.08 17.21
CA LYS A 241 -3.04 4.87 18.40
C LYS A 241 -3.18 3.39 18.80
N THR A 242 -3.37 2.52 17.81
CA THR A 242 -3.63 1.09 18.04
C THR A 242 -2.37 0.25 18.12
N LYS A 243 -1.23 0.78 17.66
CA LYS A 243 0.05 0.04 17.51
C LYS A 243 -0.08 -1.21 16.63
N SER A 244 -1.10 -1.25 15.77
CA SER A 244 -1.41 -2.38 14.89
C SER A 244 -1.70 -1.89 13.47
N LEU A 245 -1.10 -2.52 12.47
CA LEU A 245 -1.45 -2.27 11.07
C LEU A 245 -2.76 -2.95 10.66
N PHE A 246 -3.23 -3.93 11.44
CA PHE A 246 -4.39 -4.75 11.07
C PHE A 246 -5.65 -3.94 10.76
N PRO A 247 -6.06 -2.92 11.56
CA PRO A 247 -7.22 -2.11 11.21
C PRO A 247 -7.06 -1.38 9.88
N CYS A 248 -5.86 -0.87 9.58
CA CYS A 248 -5.59 -0.15 8.34
C CYS A 248 -5.64 -1.09 7.13
N ILE A 249 -5.04 -2.29 7.24
CA ILE A 249 -5.09 -3.33 6.22
C ILE A 249 -6.53 -3.77 5.96
N LEU A 250 -7.32 -4.00 7.02
CA LEU A 250 -8.71 -4.40 6.89
C LEU A 250 -9.57 -3.32 6.22
N GLY A 251 -9.43 -2.06 6.64
CA GLY A 251 -10.16 -0.95 6.03
C GLY A 251 -9.82 -0.76 4.55
N HIS A 252 -8.53 -0.87 4.21
CA HIS A 252 -8.05 -0.80 2.83
C HIS A 252 -8.58 -1.98 2.00
N PHE A 253 -8.50 -3.21 2.51
CA PHE A 253 -9.10 -4.38 1.87
C PHE A 253 -10.60 -4.19 1.58
N ILE A 254 -11.37 -3.69 2.56
CA ILE A 254 -12.81 -3.44 2.39
C ILE A 254 -13.04 -2.41 1.29
N ASN A 255 -12.30 -1.30 1.29
CA ASN A 255 -12.40 -0.28 0.25
C ASN A 255 -12.15 -0.88 -1.15
N ASN A 256 -11.06 -1.65 -1.31
CA ASN A 256 -10.71 -2.26 -2.58
C ASN A 256 -11.69 -3.36 -2.99
N LEU A 257 -12.24 -4.11 -2.04
CA LEU A 257 -13.26 -5.11 -2.31
C LEU A 257 -14.54 -4.45 -2.85
N ILE A 258 -15.00 -3.37 -2.24
CA ILE A 258 -16.18 -2.65 -2.71
C ILE A 258 -15.92 -2.00 -4.08
N ALA A 259 -14.75 -1.41 -4.30
CA ALA A 259 -14.35 -0.89 -5.61
C ALA A 259 -14.32 -1.98 -6.68
N PHE A 260 -13.72 -3.14 -6.37
CA PHE A 260 -13.69 -4.30 -7.27
C PHE A 260 -15.09 -4.79 -7.61
N LEU A 261 -15.98 -4.93 -6.62
CA LEU A 261 -17.36 -5.32 -6.86
C LEU A 261 -18.07 -4.29 -7.75
N ALA A 262 -17.89 -2.99 -7.51
CA ALA A 262 -18.46 -1.94 -8.36
C ALA A 262 -17.96 -2.02 -9.81
N MET A 263 -16.69 -2.37 -10.03
CA MET A 263 -16.15 -2.60 -11.39
C MET A 263 -16.76 -3.80 -12.11
N LEU A 264 -17.24 -4.82 -11.38
CA LEU A 264 -17.86 -6.01 -12.00
C LEU A 264 -19.31 -5.76 -12.47
N TYR A 265 -19.97 -4.75 -11.90
CA TYR A 265 -21.38 -4.43 -12.19
C TYR A 265 -21.55 -3.20 -13.10
N ASN A 266 -20.45 -2.56 -13.52
CA ASN A 266 -20.40 -1.47 -14.50
C ASN A 266 -19.91 -1.99 -15.85
#